data_AF-A0A6A3XJQ7-F1
#
_entry.id   AF-A0A6A3XJQ7-F1
#
_cell.length_a   1.000
_cell.length_b   1.000
_cell.length_c   1.000
_cell.angle_alpha   90.00
_cell.angle_beta   90.00
_cell.angle_gamma   90.00
#
_symmetry.space_group_name_H-M   'P 1'
#
loop_
_entity.id
_entity.type
_entity.pdbx_description
1 polymer ?
#
loop_
_entity_poly.entity_id
_entity_poly.type
_entity_poly.pdbx_seq_one_letter_code
_entity_poly.pdbx_strand_id
1 'polypeptide(L)'
;MSTPASCMKTALLSSLWNDGYKVVQGILSEDEVAIALRAVADLADTKWFRDTSDPKRRQAPWIWPCSTPQHLHRDFSVGETTSAIITQEWVQASVLVALTPGVSLITVPGAFHGAALRSSAHLVELSPGGLLLHRGDLPHADPCVRKVDVRLQGTLLVDDVVHESAVERVAWSFFRCNFCFKRCDSKRALANHERYCDSNPDKESIAKKHKANNDKGAFCEKYKHHFSNKNTFNVHKC
;
A
#
# COMPACT_ATOMS: atom_id res chain seq x y z
N MET A 1 6.03 -13.96 32.98
CA MET A 1 6.10 -14.75 31.74
C MET A 1 4.81 -14.52 30.97
N SER A 2 4.87 -13.82 29.85
CA SER A 2 3.70 -13.51 29.01
C SER A 2 3.23 -14.76 28.28
N THR A 3 1.92 -15.01 28.22
CA THR A 3 1.36 -16.17 27.49
C THR A 3 1.50 -15.97 25.97
N PRO A 4 1.55 -17.05 25.16
CA PRO A 4 1.67 -16.96 23.70
C PRO A 4 0.59 -16.07 23.06
N ALA A 5 -0.65 -16.14 23.57
CA ALA A 5 -1.77 -15.32 23.11
C ALA A 5 -1.58 -13.82 23.42
N SER A 6 -0.95 -13.46 24.54
CA SER A 6 -0.62 -12.08 24.88
C SER A 6 0.44 -11.51 23.93
N CYS A 7 1.45 -12.31 23.60
CA CYS A 7 2.50 -11.90 22.64
C CYS A 7 1.93 -11.67 21.23
N MET A 8 0.98 -12.52 20.80
CA MET A 8 0.32 -12.41 19.50
C MET A 8 -0.55 -11.15 19.39
N LYS A 9 -1.27 -10.77 20.45
CA LYS A 9 -2.03 -9.51 20.51
C LYS A 9 -1.12 -8.28 20.39
N THR A 10 -0.03 -8.25 21.15
CA THR A 10 0.92 -7.12 21.10
C THR A 10 1.57 -6.99 19.72
N ALA A 11 1.94 -8.11 19.09
CA ALA A 11 2.52 -8.10 17.75
C ALA A 11 1.53 -7.68 16.65
N LEU A 12 0.24 -8.00 16.81
CA LEU A 12 -0.82 -7.57 15.90
C LEU A 12 -1.06 -6.07 16.02
N LEU A 13 -1.18 -5.57 17.25
CA LEU A 13 -1.38 -4.15 17.51
C LEU A 13 -0.16 -3.31 17.08
N SER A 14 1.07 -3.76 17.36
CA SER A 14 2.26 -3.02 16.94
C SER A 14 2.40 -2.92 15.41
N SER A 15 2.06 -3.99 14.68
CA SER A 15 2.01 -3.98 13.22
C SER A 15 0.98 -2.99 12.69
N LEU A 16 -0.22 -2.95 13.29
CA LEU A 16 -1.24 -1.99 12.92
C LEU A 16 -0.78 -0.55 13.18
N TRP A 17 -0.21 -0.27 14.35
CA TRP A 17 0.21 1.09 14.68
C TRP A 17 1.39 1.60 13.86
N ASN A 18 2.35 0.72 13.52
CA ASN A 18 3.57 1.11 12.82
C ASN A 18 3.41 1.03 11.28
N ASP A 19 2.91 -0.10 10.79
CA ASP A 19 2.84 -0.38 9.34
C ASP A 19 1.45 -0.09 8.79
N GLY A 20 0.43 -0.07 9.64
CA GLY A 20 -0.94 0.23 9.24
C GLY A 20 -1.78 -1.00 8.91
N TYR A 21 -1.19 -2.19 8.84
CA TYR A 21 -1.93 -3.40 8.52
C TYR A 21 -1.30 -4.65 9.13
N LYS A 22 -2.09 -5.73 9.15
CA LYS A 22 -1.66 -7.08 9.48
C LYS A 22 -2.36 -8.10 8.60
N VAL A 23 -1.60 -9.04 8.09
CA VAL A 23 -2.12 -10.24 7.42
C VAL A 23 -2.13 -11.41 8.40
N VAL A 24 -3.24 -12.14 8.44
CA VAL A 24 -3.42 -13.40 9.16
C VAL A 24 -3.86 -14.45 8.14
N GLN A 25 -3.00 -15.41 7.84
CA GLN A 25 -3.32 -16.48 6.89
C GLN A 25 -4.09 -17.61 7.59
N GLY A 26 -5.00 -18.25 6.85
CA GLY A 26 -5.76 -19.40 7.34
C GLY A 26 -6.71 -19.08 8.49
N ILE A 27 -7.31 -17.88 8.49
CA ILE A 27 -8.37 -17.54 9.45
C ILE A 27 -9.64 -18.35 9.18
N LEU A 28 -9.86 -18.72 7.92
CA LEU A 28 -10.87 -19.67 7.49
C LEU A 28 -10.17 -20.91 6.89
N SER A 29 -10.70 -22.07 7.22
CA SER A 29 -10.36 -23.34 6.57
C SER A 29 -10.86 -23.38 5.11
N GLU A 30 -10.35 -24.34 4.33
CA GLU A 30 -10.79 -24.55 2.95
C GLU A 30 -12.30 -24.85 2.85
N ASP A 31 -12.84 -25.61 3.81
CA ASP A 31 -14.27 -25.92 3.88
C ASP A 31 -15.12 -24.68 4.18
N GLU A 32 -14.66 -23.82 5.11
CA GLU A 32 -15.34 -22.56 5.43
C GLU A 32 -15.29 -21.58 4.25
N VAL A 33 -14.17 -21.52 3.53
CA VAL A 33 -14.08 -20.74 2.30
C VAL A 33 -15.06 -21.26 1.25
N ALA A 34 -15.17 -22.58 1.08
CA ALA A 34 -16.12 -23.17 0.14
C ALA A 34 -17.58 -22.90 0.53
N ILE A 35 -17.91 -22.93 1.83
CA ILE A 35 -19.24 -22.56 2.35
C ILE A 35 -19.53 -21.08 2.05
N ALA A 36 -18.59 -20.19 2.35
CA ALA A 36 -18.74 -18.76 2.10
C ALA A 36 -18.92 -18.45 0.62
N LEU A 37 -18.14 -19.09 -0.27
CA LEU A 37 -18.28 -18.93 -1.72
C LEU A 37 -19.66 -19.39 -2.22
N ARG A 38 -20.17 -20.52 -1.73
CA ARG A 38 -21.52 -20.99 -2.07
C ARG A 38 -22.58 -19.98 -1.62
N ALA A 39 -22.50 -19.49 -0.38
CA ALA A 39 -23.43 -18.48 0.12
C ALA A 39 -23.39 -17.19 -0.71
N VAL A 40 -22.20 -16.73 -1.12
CA VAL A 40 -22.05 -15.57 -2.02
C VAL A 40 -22.67 -15.84 -3.39
N ALA A 41 -22.47 -17.03 -3.97
CA ALA A 41 -23.08 -17.41 -5.24
C ALA A 41 -24.62 -17.47 -5.15
N ASP A 42 -25.15 -18.08 -4.11
CA ASP A 42 -26.59 -18.17 -3.86
C ASP A 42 -27.22 -16.78 -3.71
N LEU A 43 -26.53 -15.86 -3.01
CA LEU A 43 -26.95 -14.46 -2.89
C LEU A 43 -26.89 -13.70 -4.23
N ALA A 44 -25.88 -13.97 -5.07
CA ALA A 44 -25.73 -13.34 -6.38
C ALA A 44 -26.87 -13.71 -7.35
N ASP A 45 -27.38 -14.94 -7.25
CA ASP A 45 -28.49 -15.42 -8.05
C ASP A 45 -29.85 -14.83 -7.62
N THR A 46 -29.94 -14.31 -6.38
CA THR A 46 -31.08 -13.48 -5.99
C THR A 46 -30.93 -12.07 -6.55
N LYS A 47 -31.96 -11.58 -7.26
CA LYS A 47 -32.02 -10.33 -8.05
C LYS A 47 -31.63 -9.01 -7.34
N TRP A 48 -31.22 -9.02 -6.08
CA TRP A 48 -30.95 -7.85 -5.23
C TRP A 48 -29.78 -6.97 -5.71
N PHE A 49 -28.83 -7.53 -6.49
CA PHE A 49 -27.68 -6.78 -7.01
C PHE A 49 -27.82 -6.28 -8.46
N ARG A 50 -28.95 -6.53 -9.14
CA ARG A 50 -29.13 -6.19 -10.57
C ARG A 50 -29.86 -4.88 -10.84
N ASP A 51 -30.39 -4.19 -9.83
CA ASP A 51 -30.94 -2.85 -10.05
C ASP A 51 -29.82 -1.81 -10.15
N THR A 52 -29.19 -1.79 -11.32
CA THR A 52 -28.11 -0.87 -11.69
C THR A 52 -28.60 0.55 -12.01
N SER A 53 -29.92 0.78 -11.94
CA SER A 53 -30.54 2.08 -12.16
C SER A 53 -30.40 3.02 -10.96
N ASP A 54 -30.19 2.47 -9.75
CA ASP A 54 -29.86 3.24 -8.55
C ASP A 54 -28.33 3.38 -8.38
N PRO A 55 -27.76 4.59 -8.53
CA PRO A 55 -26.32 4.83 -8.36
C PRO A 55 -25.80 4.46 -6.97
N LYS A 56 -26.64 4.45 -5.93
CA LYS A 56 -26.26 4.16 -4.55
C LYS A 56 -26.07 2.67 -4.27
N ARG A 57 -26.64 1.78 -5.10
CA ARG A 57 -26.60 0.31 -4.91
C ARG A 57 -25.46 -0.38 -5.64
N ARG A 58 -24.58 0.38 -6.32
CA ARG A 58 -23.37 -0.12 -7.00
C ARG A 58 -22.22 -0.50 -6.06
N GLN A 59 -22.47 -0.59 -4.75
CA GLN A 59 -21.45 -0.82 -3.72
C GLN A 59 -21.33 -2.29 -3.26
N ALA A 60 -21.75 -3.25 -4.08
CA ALA A 60 -21.38 -4.65 -3.87
C ALA A 60 -20.07 -4.93 -4.63
N PRO A 61 -18.96 -5.30 -3.98
CA PRO A 61 -17.66 -5.36 -4.62
C PRO A 61 -17.51 -6.66 -5.40
N TRP A 62 -18.22 -6.77 -6.53
CA TRP A 62 -17.75 -7.61 -7.62
C TRP A 62 -16.75 -6.77 -8.39
N ILE A 63 -15.45 -7.00 -8.19
CA ILE A 63 -14.44 -6.39 -9.05
C ILE A 63 -14.48 -7.13 -10.39
N TRP A 64 -15.27 -6.60 -11.33
CA TRP A 64 -15.16 -6.96 -12.74
C TRP A 64 -13.74 -6.66 -13.24
N PRO A 65 -13.19 -7.44 -14.20
CA PRO A 65 -11.87 -7.18 -14.75
C PRO A 65 -11.77 -5.73 -15.23
N CYS A 66 -11.02 -4.90 -14.50
CA CYS A 66 -11.01 -3.46 -14.75
C CYS A 66 -10.03 -3.09 -15.86
N SER A 67 -10.26 -1.92 -16.45
CA SER A 67 -9.26 -1.20 -17.25
C SER A 67 -8.46 -0.19 -16.42
N THR A 68 -8.95 0.21 -15.23
CA THR A 68 -8.37 1.27 -14.40
C THR A 68 -8.33 0.86 -12.93
N PRO A 69 -7.14 0.85 -12.28
CA PRO A 69 -7.01 0.60 -10.85
C PRO A 69 -7.68 1.70 -10.04
N GLN A 70 -8.07 1.37 -8.81
CA GLN A 70 -8.62 2.36 -7.88
C GLN A 70 -7.58 3.45 -7.59
N HIS A 71 -8.06 4.67 -7.34
CA HIS A 71 -7.19 5.72 -6.82
C HIS A 71 -6.86 5.45 -5.36
N LEU A 72 -5.65 5.88 -4.96
CA LEU A 72 -5.24 5.78 -3.57
C LEU A 72 -6.19 6.59 -2.69
N HIS A 73 -6.67 5.98 -1.61
CA HIS A 73 -7.62 6.56 -0.69
C HIS A 73 -7.43 6.01 0.72
N ARG A 74 -8.10 6.61 1.69
CA ARG A 74 -8.35 6.12 3.04
C ARG A 74 -9.84 5.83 3.16
N ASP A 75 -10.19 4.82 3.93
CA ASP A 75 -11.60 4.47 4.14
C ASP A 75 -12.32 5.46 5.03
N PHE A 76 -11.55 6.19 5.84
CA PHE A 76 -12.06 7.11 6.85
C PHE A 76 -11.37 8.46 6.73
N SER A 77 -12.07 9.50 7.16
CA SER A 77 -11.53 10.85 7.16
C SER A 77 -10.44 11.02 8.23
N VAL A 78 -9.54 11.98 8.02
CA VAL A 78 -8.57 12.38 9.06
C VAL A 78 -9.27 12.82 10.34
N GLY A 79 -10.40 13.53 10.24
CA GLY A 79 -11.14 14.02 11.43
C GLY A 79 -11.64 12.87 12.30
N GLU A 80 -12.33 11.91 11.67
CA GLU A 80 -12.86 10.71 12.33
C GLU A 80 -11.76 9.84 12.96
N THR A 81 -10.70 9.59 12.20
CA THR A 81 -9.53 8.83 12.68
C THR A 81 -8.87 9.55 13.86
N THR A 82 -8.71 10.87 13.78
CA THR A 82 -8.10 11.67 14.85
C THR A 82 -8.94 11.62 16.12
N SER A 83 -10.27 11.73 15.99
CA SER A 83 -11.19 11.58 17.11
C SER A 83 -11.02 10.22 17.79
N ALA A 84 -11.06 9.12 17.03
CA ALA A 84 -10.87 7.77 17.57
C ALA A 84 -9.56 7.62 18.35
N ILE A 85 -8.45 8.12 17.80
CA ILE A 85 -7.13 8.00 18.42
C ILE A 85 -7.06 8.82 19.72
N ILE A 86 -7.59 10.05 19.71
CA ILE A 86 -7.50 10.95 20.87
C ILE A 86 -8.45 10.51 21.99
N THR A 87 -9.68 10.12 21.66
CA THR A 87 -10.71 9.85 22.68
C THR A 87 -10.66 8.42 23.19
N GLN A 88 -10.26 7.46 22.36
CA GLN A 88 -10.32 6.05 22.69
C GLN A 88 -8.96 5.34 22.66
N GLU A 89 -7.89 5.97 22.16
CA GLU A 89 -6.60 5.31 21.88
C GLU A 89 -6.74 4.10 20.92
N TRP A 90 -7.79 4.13 20.09
CA TRP A 90 -8.06 3.14 19.05
C TRP A 90 -8.12 3.82 17.69
N VAL A 91 -8.14 3.02 16.64
CA VAL A 91 -8.31 3.50 15.27
C VAL A 91 -9.34 2.60 14.60
N GLN A 92 -10.21 3.22 13.81
CA GLN A 92 -11.10 2.45 12.96
C GLN A 92 -10.30 1.67 11.92
N ALA A 93 -10.86 0.59 11.45
CA ALA A 93 -10.16 -0.32 10.57
C ALA A 93 -11.09 -0.92 9.54
N SER A 94 -10.50 -1.46 8.48
CA SER A 94 -11.20 -2.26 7.50
C SER A 94 -10.63 -3.67 7.50
N VAL A 95 -11.52 -4.62 7.24
CA VAL A 95 -11.23 -6.04 7.19
C VAL A 95 -11.53 -6.54 5.79
N LEU A 96 -10.59 -7.31 5.26
CA LEU A 96 -10.73 -8.00 3.99
C LEU A 96 -10.43 -9.48 4.21
N VAL A 97 -11.34 -10.36 3.80
CA VAL A 97 -11.14 -11.81 3.81
C VAL A 97 -11.19 -12.33 2.38
N ALA A 98 -10.11 -12.95 1.92
CA ALA A 98 -10.02 -13.50 0.57
C ALA A 98 -10.77 -14.84 0.48
N LEU A 99 -11.66 -14.97 -0.51
CA LEU A 99 -12.35 -16.23 -0.80
C LEU A 99 -11.79 -16.90 -2.06
N THR A 100 -11.15 -16.14 -2.95
CA THR A 100 -10.45 -16.66 -4.13
C THR A 100 -8.94 -16.37 -4.07
N PRO A 101 -8.11 -17.12 -4.81
CA PRO A 101 -6.69 -16.79 -4.94
C PRO A 101 -6.46 -15.46 -5.67
N GLY A 102 -5.37 -14.77 -5.32
CA GLY A 102 -4.92 -13.56 -6.04
C GLY A 102 -5.61 -12.27 -5.60
N VAL A 103 -6.43 -12.33 -4.54
CA VAL A 103 -6.94 -11.15 -3.84
C VAL A 103 -5.74 -10.36 -3.33
N SER A 104 -5.70 -9.08 -3.67
CA SER A 104 -4.57 -8.24 -3.30
C SER A 104 -4.99 -6.79 -3.07
N LEU A 105 -4.18 -6.08 -2.29
CA LEU A 105 -4.38 -4.68 -1.96
C LEU A 105 -3.06 -3.93 -2.06
N ILE A 106 -3.06 -2.79 -2.75
CA ILE A 106 -1.92 -1.87 -2.71
C ILE A 106 -2.04 -1.07 -1.42
N THR A 107 -1.01 -1.07 -0.57
CA THR A 107 -0.93 -0.28 0.65
C THR A 107 0.31 0.62 0.64
N VAL A 108 0.29 1.72 1.41
CA VAL A 108 1.48 2.53 1.66
C VAL A 108 1.75 2.58 3.17
N PRO A 109 2.56 1.65 3.69
CA PRO A 109 2.78 1.49 5.12
C PRO A 109 3.33 2.76 5.77
N GLY A 110 2.81 3.08 6.96
CA GLY A 110 3.20 4.25 7.74
C GLY A 110 2.75 5.61 7.16
N ALA A 111 2.07 5.67 6.01
CA ALA A 111 1.65 6.91 5.35
C ALA A 111 0.28 7.44 5.85
N PHE A 112 0.07 7.48 7.17
CA PHE A 112 -1.22 7.79 7.80
C PHE A 112 -1.73 9.22 7.53
N HIS A 113 -0.86 10.13 7.08
CA HIS A 113 -1.22 11.54 6.86
C HIS A 113 -0.66 12.08 5.54
N GLY A 114 -1.38 13.04 4.95
CA GLY A 114 -0.94 13.75 3.75
C GLY A 114 -0.79 12.85 2.53
N ALA A 115 0.15 13.20 1.66
CA ALA A 115 0.41 12.52 0.39
C ALA A 115 1.40 11.34 0.55
N ALA A 116 1.13 10.25 -0.17
CA ALA A 116 1.85 9.00 -0.05
C ALA A 116 3.02 8.88 -1.05
N LEU A 117 4.15 8.26 -0.65
CA LEU A 117 5.26 8.02 -1.57
C LEU A 117 5.05 6.73 -2.36
N ARG A 118 5.07 6.83 -3.70
CA ARG A 118 4.90 5.66 -4.58
C ARG A 118 5.99 4.60 -4.40
N SER A 119 7.21 5.02 -4.07
CA SER A 119 8.32 4.10 -3.78
C SER A 119 8.13 3.28 -2.51
N SER A 120 7.18 3.67 -1.66
CA SER A 120 6.83 2.99 -0.42
C SER A 120 5.53 2.19 -0.56
N ALA A 121 5.00 2.02 -1.77
CA ALA A 121 3.81 1.21 -2.00
C ALA A 121 4.18 -0.28 -2.00
N HIS A 122 3.35 -1.08 -1.34
CA HIS A 122 3.47 -2.53 -1.27
C HIS A 122 2.21 -3.18 -1.82
N LEU A 123 2.37 -4.27 -2.57
CA LEU A 123 1.26 -5.14 -2.92
C LEU A 123 1.16 -6.23 -1.85
N VAL A 124 0.03 -6.25 -1.15
CA VAL A 124 -0.29 -7.27 -0.15
C VAL A 124 -1.17 -8.31 -0.83
N GLU A 125 -0.70 -9.54 -0.95
CA GLU A 125 -1.46 -10.66 -1.52
C GLU A 125 -2.01 -11.57 -0.41
N LEU A 126 -3.22 -12.07 -0.61
CA LEU A 126 -3.89 -12.98 0.31
C LEU A 126 -4.15 -14.33 -0.36
N SER A 127 -3.91 -15.39 0.41
CA SER A 127 -4.39 -16.72 0.08
C SER A 127 -5.88 -16.83 0.44
N PRO A 128 -6.64 -17.75 -0.18
CA PRO A 128 -8.00 -18.06 0.26
C PRO A 128 -8.04 -18.36 1.76
N GLY A 129 -9.03 -17.78 2.45
CA GLY A 129 -9.17 -17.85 3.90
C GLY A 129 -8.17 -16.96 4.65
N GLY A 130 -7.36 -16.16 3.96
CA GLY A 130 -6.52 -15.13 4.55
C GLY A 130 -7.32 -13.86 4.88
N LEU A 131 -6.99 -13.25 6.02
CA LEU A 131 -7.53 -11.98 6.50
C LEU A 131 -6.46 -10.89 6.45
N LEU A 132 -6.84 -9.75 5.92
CA LEU A 132 -6.13 -8.49 6.03
C LEU A 132 -6.95 -7.56 6.92
N LEU A 133 -6.34 -7.13 8.02
CA LEU A 133 -6.83 -6.04 8.84
C LEU A 133 -5.96 -4.82 8.58
N HIS A 134 -6.53 -3.70 8.18
CA HIS A 134 -5.78 -2.46 7.99
C HIS A 134 -6.48 -1.28 8.64
N ARG A 135 -5.67 -0.33 9.13
CA ARG A 135 -6.17 0.93 9.66
C ARG A 135 -6.96 1.68 8.61
N GLY A 136 -7.96 2.39 9.07
CA GLY A 136 -8.83 3.19 8.24
C GLY A 136 -8.12 4.34 7.52
N ASP A 137 -7.08 4.88 8.14
CA ASP A 137 -6.24 5.96 7.63
C ASP A 137 -5.01 5.47 6.83
N LEU A 138 -4.86 4.15 6.62
CA LEU A 138 -3.82 3.61 5.77
C LEU A 138 -4.17 3.89 4.29
N PRO A 139 -3.34 4.61 3.54
CA PRO A 139 -3.57 4.79 2.12
C PRO A 139 -3.50 3.46 1.39
N HIS A 140 -4.56 3.14 0.68
CA HIS A 140 -4.66 1.90 -0.07
C HIS A 140 -5.46 2.07 -1.36
N ALA A 141 -5.35 1.06 -2.23
CA ALA A 141 -6.10 0.97 -3.47
C ALA A 141 -6.21 -0.48 -3.92
N ASP A 142 -7.34 -0.81 -4.51
CA ASP A 142 -7.49 -2.05 -5.24
C ASP A 142 -6.62 -2.03 -6.51
N PRO A 143 -5.72 -3.03 -6.67
CA PRO A 143 -4.99 -3.19 -7.90
C PRO A 143 -5.96 -3.58 -9.01
N CYS A 144 -5.55 -3.36 -10.27
CA CYS A 144 -6.41 -3.77 -11.36
C CYS A 144 -6.31 -5.28 -11.59
N VAL A 145 -7.36 -6.01 -11.24
CA VAL A 145 -7.43 -7.47 -11.36
C VAL A 145 -7.95 -7.87 -12.74
N ARG A 146 -7.34 -8.92 -13.32
CA ARG A 146 -7.79 -9.54 -14.59
C ARG A 146 -8.52 -10.87 -14.37
N LYS A 147 -8.54 -11.35 -13.13
CA LYS A 147 -9.17 -12.59 -12.71
C LYS A 147 -10.32 -12.26 -11.76
N VAL A 148 -11.20 -13.24 -11.56
CA VAL A 148 -12.27 -13.16 -10.57
C VAL A 148 -11.65 -12.95 -9.18
N ASP A 149 -12.07 -11.88 -8.52
CA ASP A 149 -11.73 -11.53 -7.15
C ASP A 149 -13.02 -11.59 -6.32
N VAL A 150 -13.18 -12.63 -5.51
CA VAL A 150 -14.25 -12.76 -4.52
C VAL A 150 -13.64 -12.64 -3.13
N ARG A 151 -14.17 -11.68 -2.36
CA ARG A 151 -13.71 -11.36 -1.01
C ARG A 151 -14.85 -10.80 -0.19
N LEU A 152 -14.74 -10.96 1.12
CA LEU A 152 -15.60 -10.28 2.09
C LEU A 152 -14.90 -9.01 2.56
N GLN A 153 -15.62 -7.90 2.58
CA GLN A 153 -15.13 -6.63 3.11
C GLN A 153 -16.04 -6.16 4.23
N GLY A 154 -15.44 -5.60 5.28
CA GLY A 154 -16.15 -5.07 6.42
C GLY A 154 -15.38 -3.95 7.08
N THR A 155 -16.07 -3.21 7.93
CA THR A 155 -15.56 -2.03 8.61
C THR A 155 -15.67 -2.25 10.11
N LEU A 156 -14.60 -1.94 10.84
CA LEU A 156 -14.54 -1.97 12.30
C LEU A 156 -14.57 -0.52 12.80
N LEU A 157 -15.66 -0.20 13.49
CA LEU A 157 -15.89 1.12 14.05
C LEU A 157 -15.45 1.14 15.51
N VAL A 158 -14.95 2.29 15.94
CA VAL A 158 -14.65 2.55 17.35
C VAL A 158 -15.90 3.17 17.97
N ASP A 159 -16.30 2.67 19.14
CA ASP A 159 -17.47 3.17 19.87
C ASP A 159 -17.34 4.68 20.16
N ASP A 160 -18.49 5.36 20.14
CA ASP A 160 -18.62 6.81 20.36
C ASP A 160 -17.89 7.70 19.34
N VAL A 161 -17.44 7.16 18.21
CA VAL A 161 -16.89 7.92 17.08
C VAL A 161 -17.92 7.97 15.96
N VAL A 162 -18.24 9.19 15.50
CA VAL A 162 -19.18 9.40 14.40
C VAL A 162 -18.57 8.92 13.09
N HIS A 163 -19.21 7.95 12.44
CA HIS A 163 -18.80 7.47 11.13
C HIS A 163 -19.47 8.22 9.99
N GLU A 164 -18.66 8.82 9.12
CA GLU A 164 -19.11 9.40 7.86
C GLU A 164 -18.81 8.42 6.72
N SER A 165 -19.83 8.07 5.94
CA SER A 165 -19.70 7.15 4.79
C SER A 165 -19.05 7.85 3.59
N ALA A 166 -17.81 8.31 3.77
CA ALA A 166 -17.03 9.01 2.77
C ALA A 166 -15.56 8.56 2.82
N VAL A 167 -15.02 8.23 1.64
CA VAL A 167 -13.60 7.91 1.48
C VAL A 167 -12.77 9.18 1.26
N GLU A 168 -11.58 9.23 1.83
CA GLU A 168 -10.65 10.36 1.65
C GLU A 168 -9.63 10.04 0.55
N ARG A 169 -9.59 10.84 -0.51
CA ARG A 169 -8.61 10.63 -1.60
C ARG A 169 -7.20 11.00 -1.16
N VAL A 170 -6.23 10.17 -1.53
CA VAL A 170 -4.81 10.40 -1.25
C VAL A 170 -4.04 10.67 -2.53
N ALA A 171 -3.30 11.79 -2.56
CA ALA A 171 -2.39 12.09 -3.65
C ALA A 171 -1.10 11.29 -3.52
N TRP A 172 -0.55 10.85 -4.65
CA TRP A 172 0.85 10.44 -4.71
C TRP A 172 1.75 11.67 -4.59
N SER A 173 2.66 11.65 -3.61
CA SER A 173 3.75 12.61 -3.49
C SER A 173 4.59 12.61 -4.76
N PHE A 174 4.90 13.80 -5.27
CA PHE A 174 5.82 14.00 -6.39
C PHE A 174 6.72 15.20 -6.10
N PHE A 175 7.82 15.28 -6.83
CA PHE A 175 8.82 16.33 -6.71
C PHE A 175 8.94 17.09 -8.03
N ARG A 176 9.43 18.31 -7.99
CA ARG A 176 9.70 19.11 -9.19
C ARG A 176 11.13 19.60 -9.19
N CYS A 177 11.76 19.57 -10.36
CA CYS A 177 13.06 20.17 -10.58
C CYS A 177 12.99 21.68 -10.34
N ASN A 178 13.91 22.24 -9.55
CA ASN A 178 13.94 23.68 -9.30
C ASN A 178 14.33 24.50 -10.55
N PHE A 179 14.88 23.85 -11.58
CA PHE A 179 15.39 24.53 -12.78
C PHE A 179 14.44 24.48 -13.97
N CYS A 180 13.88 23.30 -14.28
CA CYS A 180 12.97 23.13 -15.43
C CYS A 180 11.55 22.71 -15.03
N PHE A 181 11.26 22.63 -13.72
CA PHE A 181 9.96 22.27 -13.15
C PHE A 181 9.40 20.89 -13.54
N LYS A 182 10.21 20.04 -14.19
CA LYS A 182 9.86 18.66 -14.56
C LYS A 182 9.45 17.86 -13.32
N ARG A 183 8.30 17.18 -13.41
CA ARG A 183 7.79 16.26 -12.38
C ARG A 183 8.68 15.01 -12.29
N CYS A 184 9.01 14.63 -11.06
CA CYS A 184 9.76 13.43 -10.72
C CYS A 184 9.03 12.67 -9.60
N ASP A 185 8.85 11.36 -9.76
CA ASP A 185 8.04 10.56 -8.81
C ASP A 185 8.82 10.06 -7.57
N SER A 186 10.09 10.44 -7.43
CA SER A 186 10.89 10.17 -6.23
C SER A 186 12.03 11.17 -6.05
N LYS A 187 12.57 11.29 -4.83
CA LYS A 187 13.79 12.09 -4.56
C LYS A 187 14.98 11.58 -5.38
N ARG A 188 15.10 10.26 -5.59
CA ARG A 188 16.15 9.68 -6.44
C ARG A 188 15.99 10.10 -7.90
N ALA A 189 14.77 10.08 -8.43
CA ALA A 189 14.50 10.53 -9.79
C ALA A 189 14.80 12.04 -9.95
N LEU A 190 14.43 12.86 -8.96
CA LEU A 190 14.78 14.28 -8.93
C LEU A 190 16.30 14.48 -8.94
N ALA A 191 17.03 13.88 -8.00
CA ALA A 191 18.48 14.02 -7.89
C ALA A 191 19.21 13.54 -9.15
N ASN A 192 18.72 12.47 -9.79
CA ASN A 192 19.25 12.02 -11.08
C ASN A 192 18.95 13.02 -12.19
N HIS A 193 17.74 13.57 -12.23
CA HIS A 193 17.37 14.56 -13.24
C HIS A 193 18.20 15.84 -13.11
N GLU A 194 18.38 16.38 -11.91
CA GLU A 194 19.16 17.60 -11.66
C GLU A 194 20.60 17.51 -12.17
N ARG A 195 21.22 16.32 -12.12
CA ARG A 195 22.58 16.09 -12.65
C ARG A 195 22.69 16.30 -14.15
N TYR A 196 21.62 16.07 -14.89
CA TYR A 196 21.60 16.11 -16.35
C TYR A 196 20.65 17.18 -16.90
N CYS A 197 20.06 17.99 -16.03
CA CYS A 197 19.10 19.02 -16.41
C CYS A 197 19.81 20.16 -17.16
N ASP A 198 19.39 20.45 -18.38
CA ASP A 198 19.99 21.51 -19.21
C ASP A 198 19.77 22.92 -18.63
N SER A 199 18.70 23.10 -17.85
CA SER A 199 18.41 24.35 -17.16
C SER A 199 19.18 24.51 -15.84
N ASN A 200 19.93 23.48 -15.40
CA ASN A 200 20.72 23.57 -14.17
C ASN A 200 22.06 24.25 -14.47
N PRO A 201 22.33 25.46 -13.93
CA PRO A 201 23.59 26.16 -14.17
C PRO A 201 24.82 25.38 -13.67
N ASP A 202 24.65 24.51 -12.67
CA ASP A 202 25.72 23.71 -12.08
C ASP A 202 25.93 22.36 -12.77
N LYS A 203 25.21 22.06 -13.86
CA LYS A 203 25.26 20.76 -14.56
C LYS A 203 26.69 20.27 -14.82
N GLU A 204 27.55 21.15 -15.35
CA GLU A 204 28.94 20.79 -15.65
C GLU A 204 29.77 20.52 -14.40
N SER A 205 29.60 21.32 -13.35
CA SER A 205 30.30 21.17 -12.07
C SER A 205 29.91 19.84 -11.40
N ILE A 206 28.61 19.52 -11.41
CA ILE A 206 28.08 18.26 -10.89
C ILE A 206 28.62 17.08 -11.68
N ALA A 207 28.65 17.15 -13.01
CA ALA A 207 29.19 16.11 -13.87
C ALA A 207 30.68 15.84 -13.59
N LYS A 208 31.49 16.89 -13.45
CA LYS A 208 32.92 16.79 -13.10
C LYS A 208 33.13 16.12 -11.74
N LYS A 209 32.41 16.57 -10.70
CA LYS A 209 32.50 15.98 -9.34
C LYS A 209 32.08 14.51 -9.33
N HIS A 210 31.02 14.18 -10.06
CA HIS A 210 30.53 12.81 -10.12
C HIS A 210 31.51 11.88 -10.85
N LYS A 211 32.06 12.33 -11.99
CA LYS A 211 33.12 11.59 -12.70
C LYS A 211 34.33 11.35 -11.80
N ALA A 212 34.86 12.40 -11.17
CA ALA A 212 36.00 12.29 -10.26
C ALA A 212 35.73 11.30 -9.10
N ASN A 213 34.52 11.29 -8.53
CA ASN A 213 34.16 10.34 -7.47
C ASN A 213 33.98 8.90 -7.98
N ASN A 214 33.50 8.72 -9.21
CA ASN A 214 33.41 7.41 -9.82
C ASN A 214 34.80 6.83 -10.14
N ASP A 215 35.69 7.67 -10.66
CA ASP A 215 37.05 7.28 -11.09
C ASP A 215 37.98 7.00 -9.89
N LYS A 216 37.57 7.30 -8.64
CA LYS A 216 38.27 6.85 -7.43
C LYS A 216 38.29 5.32 -7.27
N GLY A 217 37.39 4.61 -7.96
CA GLY A 217 37.29 3.16 -7.85
C GLY A 217 36.92 2.67 -6.45
N ALA A 218 37.06 1.36 -6.24
CA ALA A 218 36.95 0.69 -4.94
C ALA A 218 37.51 -0.75 -5.02
N PHE A 219 37.91 -1.30 -3.88
CA PHE A 219 38.47 -2.66 -3.76
C PHE A 219 37.48 -3.61 -3.06
N CYS A 220 37.18 -4.80 -3.63
CA CYS A 220 36.44 -5.86 -2.90
C CYS A 220 37.46 -6.78 -2.22
N GLU A 221 37.42 -6.82 -0.88
CA GLU A 221 38.34 -7.65 -0.08
C GLU A 221 38.13 -9.15 -0.27
N LYS A 222 36.90 -9.59 -0.60
CA LYS A 222 36.56 -11.01 -0.82
C LYS A 222 37.14 -11.53 -2.14
N TYR A 223 36.99 -10.75 -3.21
CA TYR A 223 37.48 -11.10 -4.55
C TYR A 223 38.91 -10.63 -4.82
N LYS A 224 39.50 -9.89 -3.88
CA LYS A 224 40.85 -9.29 -3.97
C LYS A 224 41.07 -8.53 -5.27
N HIS A 225 40.04 -7.81 -5.73
CA HIS A 225 40.02 -7.11 -7.01
C HIS A 225 39.74 -5.62 -6.83
N HIS A 226 40.52 -4.78 -7.51
CA HIS A 226 40.30 -3.34 -7.56
C HIS A 226 39.50 -2.96 -8.80
N PHE A 227 38.34 -2.36 -8.60
CA PHE A 227 37.52 -1.81 -9.67
C PHE A 227 37.91 -0.36 -9.90
N SER A 228 38.28 -0.02 -11.14
CA SER A 228 38.64 1.36 -11.51
C SER A 228 37.48 2.36 -11.34
N ASN A 229 36.24 1.87 -11.41
CA ASN A 229 35.04 2.68 -11.29
C ASN A 229 34.18 2.26 -10.10
N LYS A 230 33.79 3.22 -9.27
CA LYS A 230 32.95 2.98 -8.09
C LYS A 230 31.57 2.45 -8.44
N ASN A 231 30.98 2.87 -9.56
CA ASN A 231 29.70 2.30 -10.01
C ASN A 231 29.83 0.81 -10.38
N THR A 232 30.94 0.41 -11.00
CA THR A 232 31.20 -1.00 -11.32
C THR A 232 31.37 -1.83 -10.06
N PHE A 233 32.04 -1.28 -9.05
CA PHE A 233 32.09 -1.90 -7.72
C PHE A 233 30.71 -2.00 -7.06
N ASN A 234 29.89 -0.95 -7.10
CA ASN A 234 28.59 -0.93 -6.42
C ASN A 234 27.58 -1.95 -6.98
N VAL A 235 27.72 -2.34 -8.26
CA VAL A 235 26.88 -3.39 -8.87
C VAL A 235 27.51 -4.78 -8.77
N HIS A 236 28.78 -4.87 -8.37
CA HIS A 236 29.44 -6.14 -8.12
C HIS A 236 28.84 -6.78 -6.87
N LYS A 237 28.33 -7.99 -7.04
CA LYS A 237 27.85 -8.82 -5.93
C LYS A 237 29.03 -9.64 -5.42
N CYS A 238 29.63 -9.21 -4.31
CA CYS A 238 30.41 -10.10 -3.45
C CYS A 238 29.40 -11.06 -2.74
#